data_AF-A0A1L9PXD6-F1
#
_entry.id   AF-A0A1L9PXD6-F1
#
_cell.length_a   1.000
_cell.length_b   1.000
_cell.length_c   1.000
_cell.angle_alpha   90.00
_cell.angle_beta   90.00
_cell.angle_gamma   90.00
#
_symmetry.space_group_name_H-M   'P 1'
#
loop_
_entity.id
_entity.type
_entity.pdbx_description
1 polymer ?
#
loop_
_entity_poly.entity_id
_entity_poly.type
_entity_poly.pdbx_seq_one_letter_code
_entity_poly.pdbx_strand_id
1 'polypeptide(L)'
;MSVGGIFPDVVGLSYRCGSNEGITTDSFTYQYEPGTNVTFSIGDLVLGESRGKPHTTVSDLVPVDTATFDPKVINRARFLFSLSAGQGFEAPITIDNHVRYVVGKYASQINLDSSDTSDLDGVLSSICSELGIAPKTVSHTRNHLRRAASGLKVLRDLPIPTRNNGGGGGWQ
;
A
#
# COMPACT_ATOMS: atom_id res chain seq x y z
N MET A 1 7.05 10.17 23.05
CA MET A 1 5.79 9.40 23.08
C MET A 1 5.47 9.00 21.65
N SER A 2 5.22 7.73 21.39
CA SER A 2 4.77 7.27 20.06
C SER A 2 3.26 7.49 19.89
N VAL A 3 2.85 7.71 18.65
CA VAL A 3 1.47 7.96 18.21
C VAL A 3 1.12 6.95 17.12
N GLY A 4 -0.16 6.59 17.01
CA GLY A 4 -0.67 5.72 15.95
C GLY A 4 -0.89 6.47 14.63
N GLY A 5 -0.48 5.87 13.52
CA GLY A 5 -0.84 6.28 12.16
C GLY A 5 -1.44 5.12 11.37
N ILE A 6 -2.01 5.41 10.21
CA ILE A 6 -2.58 4.43 9.28
C ILE A 6 -1.80 4.46 7.97
N PHE A 7 -1.39 3.28 7.50
CA PHE A 7 -0.92 3.04 6.13
C PHE A 7 -1.99 2.22 5.41
N PRO A 8 -2.96 2.85 4.71
CA PRO A 8 -4.17 2.18 4.24
C PRO A 8 -3.86 0.95 3.38
N ASP A 9 -4.73 -0.06 3.52
CA ASP A 9 -4.83 -1.20 2.63
C ASP A 9 -3.64 -2.16 2.63
N VAL A 10 -2.71 -2.02 3.58
CA VAL A 10 -1.53 -2.89 3.68
C VAL A 10 -1.36 -3.44 5.09
N VAL A 11 -1.35 -4.76 5.19
CA VAL A 11 -1.07 -5.55 6.40
C VAL A 11 0.31 -6.18 6.27
N GLY A 12 1.10 -6.18 7.35
CA GLY A 12 2.42 -6.81 7.38
C GLY A 12 3.57 -5.95 6.83
N LEU A 13 3.34 -4.69 6.49
CA LEU A 13 4.38 -3.77 6.01
C LEU A 13 5.29 -3.37 7.17
N SER A 14 6.59 -3.60 7.05
CA SER A 14 7.52 -3.21 8.12
C SER A 14 7.70 -1.71 8.18
N TYR A 15 7.83 -1.19 9.39
CA TYR A 15 8.15 0.21 9.65
C TYR A 15 9.20 0.34 10.74
N ARG A 16 10.02 1.40 10.66
CA ARG A 16 10.95 1.82 11.71
C ARG A 16 10.90 3.34 11.86
N CYS A 17 10.79 3.83 13.09
CA CYS A 17 10.76 5.23 13.47
C CYS A 17 11.46 5.42 14.83
N GLY A 18 12.74 5.83 14.80
CA GLY A 18 13.56 5.88 16.01
C GLY A 18 13.74 4.48 16.61
N SER A 19 13.36 4.33 17.89
CA SER A 19 13.34 3.02 18.57
C SER A 19 12.06 2.21 18.33
N ASN A 20 11.04 2.78 17.69
CA ASN A 20 9.80 2.08 17.38
C ASN A 20 9.97 1.33 16.06
N GLU A 21 9.78 0.02 16.08
CA GLU A 21 9.73 -0.80 14.87
C GLU A 21 8.62 -1.84 14.98
N GLY A 22 8.12 -2.30 13.84
CA GLY A 22 7.02 -3.25 13.79
C GLY A 22 6.55 -3.53 12.38
N ILE A 23 5.36 -4.11 12.28
CA ILE A 23 4.64 -4.32 11.02
C ILE A 23 3.24 -3.71 11.11
N THR A 24 2.70 -3.24 9.98
CA THR A 24 1.32 -2.75 9.95
C THR A 24 0.34 -3.86 10.33
N THR A 25 -0.64 -3.52 11.18
CA THR A 25 -1.62 -4.49 11.69
C THR A 25 -2.76 -4.73 10.70
N ASP A 26 -3.69 -5.63 11.04
CA ASP A 26 -4.93 -5.86 10.29
C ASP A 26 -5.83 -4.62 10.21
N SER A 27 -5.67 -3.68 11.14
CA SER A 27 -6.32 -2.35 11.12
C SER A 27 -5.49 -1.31 10.37
N PHE A 28 -4.46 -1.73 9.62
CA PHE A 28 -3.54 -0.89 8.85
C PHE A 28 -2.71 0.08 9.70
N THR A 29 -2.61 -0.15 11.00
CA THR A 29 -1.97 0.79 11.92
C THR A 29 -0.47 0.57 12.04
N TYR A 30 0.27 1.65 12.23
CA TYR A 30 1.69 1.66 12.60
C TYR A 30 1.94 2.70 13.70
N GLN A 31 3.12 2.67 14.31
CA GLN A 31 3.52 3.63 15.35
C GLN A 31 4.65 4.54 14.86
N TYR A 32 4.60 5.81 15.25
CA TYR A 32 5.64 6.78 14.91
C TYR A 32 5.84 7.82 16.02
N GLU A 33 6.99 8.48 16.00
CA GLU A 33 7.26 9.64 16.83
C GLU A 33 7.01 10.93 16.03
N PRO A 34 6.18 11.86 16.51
CA PRO A 34 5.93 13.11 15.81
C PRO A 34 7.21 13.88 15.49
N GLY A 35 7.37 14.27 14.23
CA GLY A 35 8.56 15.00 13.74
C GLY A 35 9.72 14.10 13.28
N THR A 36 9.64 12.78 13.54
CA THR A 36 10.65 11.80 13.10
C THR A 36 10.23 11.14 11.78
N ASN A 37 11.22 10.75 10.96
CA ASN A 37 10.95 9.95 9.77
C ASN A 37 10.58 8.51 10.13
N VAL A 38 9.73 7.93 9.30
CA VAL A 38 9.30 6.53 9.34
C VAL A 38 9.76 5.90 8.03
N THR A 39 10.62 4.90 8.12
CA THR A 39 11.06 4.10 6.97
C THR A 39 10.13 2.90 6.84
N PHE A 40 9.57 2.67 5.65
CA PHE A 40 8.72 1.51 5.35
C PHE A 40 9.44 0.52 4.44
N SER A 41 9.33 -0.78 4.72
CA SER A 41 10.06 -1.83 4.00
C SER A 41 9.36 -3.18 3.93
N ILE A 42 9.80 -4.02 3.00
CA ILE A 42 9.47 -5.45 2.91
C ILE A 42 10.78 -6.23 2.90
N GLY A 43 11.12 -6.84 4.03
CA GLY A 43 12.46 -7.42 4.21
C GLY A 43 13.51 -6.33 4.09
N ASP A 44 14.49 -6.55 3.20
CA ASP A 44 15.57 -5.60 2.91
C ASP A 44 15.19 -4.54 1.87
N LEU A 45 14.05 -4.68 1.19
CA LEU A 45 13.57 -3.69 0.23
C LEU A 45 12.92 -2.51 0.96
N VAL A 46 13.60 -1.38 0.98
CA VAL A 46 13.02 -0.11 1.45
C VAL A 46 12.10 0.46 0.37
N LEU A 47 10.82 0.67 0.72
CA LEU A 47 9.86 1.33 -0.17
C LEU A 47 10.05 2.85 -0.17
N GLY A 48 10.44 3.41 0.97
CA GLY A 48 10.75 4.81 1.13
C GLY A 48 10.51 5.29 2.55
N GLU A 49 10.60 6.60 2.73
CA GLU A 49 10.46 7.25 4.03
C GLU A 49 9.44 8.37 3.97
N SER A 50 8.77 8.61 5.09
CA SER A 50 7.90 9.77 5.25
C SER A 50 8.03 10.34 6.66
N ARG A 51 7.68 11.62 6.84
CA ARG A 51 7.49 12.15 8.20
C ARG A 51 6.31 11.44 8.85
N GLY A 52 6.48 10.99 10.09
CA GLY A 52 5.40 10.35 10.85
C GLY A 52 4.16 11.24 10.93
N LYS A 53 3.02 10.73 10.48
CA LYS A 53 1.74 11.45 10.40
C LYS A 53 0.54 10.48 10.52
N PRO A 54 -0.68 10.97 10.80
CA PRO A 54 -1.82 10.10 11.06
C PRO A 54 -2.25 9.24 9.86
N HIS A 55 -2.01 9.71 8.63
CA HIS A 55 -2.32 9.00 7.39
C HIS A 55 -1.15 9.09 6.44
N THR A 56 -0.55 7.94 6.14
CA THR A 56 0.59 7.80 5.22
C THR A 56 0.19 6.89 4.07
N THR A 57 0.49 7.34 2.86
CA THR A 57 0.19 6.64 1.61
C THR A 57 1.48 6.39 0.84
N VAL A 58 1.42 5.57 -0.22
CA VAL A 58 2.59 5.33 -1.08
C VAL A 58 3.15 6.62 -1.68
N SER A 59 2.29 7.60 -1.98
CA SER A 59 2.70 8.91 -2.50
C SER A 59 3.54 9.71 -1.50
N ASP A 60 3.50 9.37 -0.21
CA ASP A 60 4.26 10.05 0.83
C ASP A 60 5.65 9.45 1.05
N LEU A 61 5.97 8.35 0.36
CA LEU A 61 7.26 7.64 0.42
C LEU A 61 8.29 8.19 -0.57
N VAL A 62 7.95 9.29 -1.23
CA VAL A 62 8.81 10.08 -2.11
C VAL A 62 8.88 11.53 -1.60
N PRO A 63 9.80 12.37 -2.09
CA PRO A 63 9.84 13.78 -1.72
C PRO A 63 8.48 14.48 -1.95
N VAL A 64 8.10 15.38 -1.04
CA VAL A 64 6.76 16.00 -0.97
C VAL A 64 6.30 16.70 -2.26
N ASP A 65 7.24 17.24 -3.05
CA ASP A 65 6.96 17.96 -4.29
C ASP A 65 6.95 17.05 -5.54
N THR A 66 7.04 15.73 -5.34
CA THR A 66 7.01 14.76 -6.44
C THR A 66 5.61 14.67 -7.03
N ALA A 67 5.50 14.80 -8.36
CA ALA A 67 4.21 14.71 -9.04
C ALA A 67 3.56 13.32 -8.85
N THR A 68 2.23 13.27 -8.77
CA THR A 68 1.47 12.02 -8.52
C THR A 68 1.75 10.90 -9.53
N PHE A 69 2.11 11.26 -10.77
CA PHE A 69 2.44 10.31 -11.84
C PHE A 69 3.92 10.29 -12.20
N ASP A 70 4.77 10.82 -11.31
CA ASP A 70 6.22 10.62 -11.41
C ASP A 70 6.54 9.12 -11.45
N PRO A 71 7.48 8.67 -12.30
CA PRO A 71 7.90 7.28 -12.37
C PRO A 71 8.22 6.66 -11.01
N LYS A 72 8.82 7.42 -10.08
CA LYS A 72 9.18 6.95 -8.74
C LYS A 72 7.97 6.62 -7.87
N VAL A 73 6.91 7.42 -7.99
CA VAL A 73 5.62 7.16 -7.31
C VAL A 73 4.96 5.94 -7.94
N ILE A 74 4.93 5.90 -9.28
CA ILE A 74 4.34 4.80 -10.03
C ILE A 74 5.04 3.48 -9.70
N ASN A 75 6.38 3.44 -9.65
CA ASN A 75 7.13 2.22 -9.39
C ASN A 75 6.83 1.66 -7.98
N ARG A 76 6.83 2.52 -6.96
CA ARG A 76 6.46 2.15 -5.58
C ARG A 76 5.03 1.64 -5.48
N ALA A 77 4.09 2.38 -6.07
CA ALA A 77 2.67 2.03 -6.04
C ALA A 77 2.40 0.74 -6.82
N ARG A 78 2.97 0.62 -8.02
CA ARG A 78 2.83 -0.55 -8.89
C ARG A 78 3.41 -1.79 -8.24
N PHE A 79 4.60 -1.69 -7.64
CA PHE A 79 5.20 -2.77 -6.89
C PHE A 79 4.27 -3.23 -5.77
N LEU A 80 3.89 -2.32 -4.87
CA LEU A 80 3.08 -2.64 -3.69
C LEU A 80 1.69 -3.17 -4.06
N PHE A 81 1.00 -2.54 -5.00
CA PHE A 81 -0.34 -2.93 -5.44
C PHE A 81 -0.36 -4.26 -6.21
N SER A 82 0.77 -4.66 -6.81
CA SER A 82 0.89 -5.95 -7.49
C SER A 82 1.06 -7.12 -6.54
N LEU A 83 1.33 -6.88 -5.25
CA LEU A 83 1.37 -7.92 -4.23
C LEU A 83 -0.04 -8.32 -3.74
N SER A 84 -1.09 -7.63 -4.22
CA SER A 84 -2.48 -8.05 -3.98
C SER A 84 -2.88 -9.17 -4.94
N ALA A 85 -3.56 -10.20 -4.41
CA ALA A 85 -4.11 -11.29 -5.20
C ALA A 85 -5.25 -10.87 -6.15
N GLY A 86 -5.94 -9.76 -5.86
CA GLY A 86 -7.09 -9.28 -6.63
C GLY A 86 -6.71 -8.32 -7.75
N GLN A 87 -7.61 -8.05 -8.70
CA GLN A 87 -7.39 -7.05 -9.74
C GLN A 87 -7.55 -5.60 -9.23
N GLY A 88 -8.16 -5.37 -8.06
CA GLY A 88 -8.29 -4.05 -7.42
C GLY A 88 -8.04 -4.05 -5.90
N PHE A 89 -8.63 -3.06 -5.21
CA PHE A 89 -8.59 -2.93 -3.75
C PHE A 89 -9.73 -3.72 -3.05
N GLU A 90 -10.21 -4.80 -3.66
CA GLU A 90 -11.27 -5.62 -3.07
C GLU A 90 -10.80 -6.27 -1.76
N ALA A 91 -9.51 -6.62 -1.71
CA ALA A 91 -8.83 -7.17 -0.54
C ALA A 91 -7.61 -6.30 -0.16
N PRO A 92 -7.21 -6.24 1.12
CA PRO A 92 -5.98 -5.59 1.52
C PRO A 92 -4.77 -6.35 0.96
N ILE A 93 -3.67 -5.64 0.76
CA ILE A 93 -2.36 -6.22 0.46
C ILE A 93 -1.85 -6.85 1.74
N THR A 94 -1.63 -8.16 1.72
CA THR A 94 -1.14 -8.90 2.89
C THR A 94 0.30 -9.33 2.63
N ILE A 95 1.23 -8.80 3.40
CA ILE A 95 2.66 -9.12 3.33
C ILE A 95 2.97 -10.15 4.41
N ASP A 96 2.74 -11.42 4.07
CA ASP A 96 3.07 -12.55 4.93
C ASP A 96 4.53 -13.00 4.75
N ASN A 97 4.92 -14.09 5.42
CA ASN A 97 6.27 -14.64 5.32
C ASN A 97 6.61 -15.11 3.90
N HIS A 98 5.64 -15.60 3.12
CA HIS A 98 5.86 -16.06 1.76
C HIS A 98 6.13 -14.89 0.82
N VAL A 99 5.29 -13.84 0.86
CA VAL A 99 5.52 -12.59 0.12
C VAL A 99 6.87 -11.98 0.48
N ARG A 100 7.20 -11.91 1.78
CA ARG A 100 8.47 -11.36 2.24
C ARG A 100 9.68 -12.15 1.73
N TYR A 101 9.59 -13.48 1.75
CA TYR A 101 10.63 -14.36 1.24
C TYR A 101 10.85 -14.16 -0.26
N VAL A 102 9.78 -14.16 -1.06
CA VAL A 102 9.87 -13.97 -2.52
C VAL A 102 10.42 -12.58 -2.84
N VAL A 103 9.89 -11.51 -2.22
CA VAL A 103 10.43 -10.15 -2.43
C VAL A 103 11.92 -10.08 -2.06
N GLY A 104 12.33 -10.70 -0.94
CA GLY A 104 13.73 -10.74 -0.50
C GLY A 104 14.68 -11.35 -1.54
N LYS A 105 14.26 -12.40 -2.24
CA LYS A 105 15.04 -13.05 -3.31
C LYS A 105 15.35 -12.10 -4.49
N TYR A 106 14.46 -11.15 -4.75
CA TYR A 106 14.57 -10.21 -5.88
C TYR A 106 14.96 -8.79 -5.46
N ALA A 107 15.11 -8.50 -4.17
CA ALA A 107 15.27 -7.15 -3.63
C ALA A 107 16.41 -6.35 -4.30
N SER A 108 17.54 -6.98 -4.59
CA SER A 108 18.70 -6.36 -5.24
C SER A 108 18.49 -5.95 -6.71
N GLN A 109 17.43 -6.47 -7.36
CA GLN A 109 17.09 -6.16 -8.75
C GLN A 109 16.01 -5.07 -8.86
N ILE A 110 15.41 -4.66 -7.73
CA ILE A 110 14.32 -3.69 -7.72
C ILE A 110 14.90 -2.28 -7.59
N ASN A 111 14.69 -1.46 -8.61
CA ASN A 111 14.99 -0.03 -8.56
C ASN A 111 13.69 0.80 -8.57
N LEU A 112 13.19 1.14 -7.38
CA LEU A 112 11.98 1.96 -7.23
C LEU A 112 12.19 3.44 -7.63
N ASP A 113 13.45 3.88 -7.75
CA ASP A 113 13.81 5.26 -8.08
C ASP A 113 14.16 5.48 -9.56
N SER A 114 14.01 4.44 -10.40
CA SER A 114 14.17 4.60 -11.85
C SER A 114 13.20 5.63 -12.42
N SER A 115 13.68 6.41 -13.38
CA SER A 115 12.87 7.31 -14.19
C SER A 115 12.09 6.59 -15.31
N ASP A 116 12.39 5.33 -15.58
CA ASP A 116 11.66 4.49 -16.53
C ASP A 116 10.84 3.45 -15.78
N THR A 117 9.52 3.44 -15.98
CA THR A 117 8.62 2.49 -15.33
C THR A 117 8.74 1.06 -15.87
N SER A 118 9.35 0.88 -17.04
CA SER A 118 9.57 -0.44 -17.66
C SER A 118 10.72 -1.21 -17.01
N ASP A 119 11.65 -0.53 -16.32
CA ASP A 119 12.74 -1.17 -15.57
C ASP A 119 12.21 -2.13 -14.49
N LEU A 120 11.00 -1.88 -13.98
CA LEU A 120 10.36 -2.73 -12.99
C LEU A 120 9.70 -3.97 -13.61
N ASP A 121 9.44 -4.02 -14.92
CA ASP A 121 8.59 -5.05 -15.56
C ASP A 121 9.14 -6.47 -15.37
N GLY A 122 10.42 -6.67 -15.65
CA GLY A 122 11.04 -8.01 -15.61
C GLY A 122 11.06 -8.60 -14.20
N VAL A 123 11.52 -7.80 -13.22
CA VAL A 123 11.60 -8.24 -11.83
C VAL A 123 10.21 -8.41 -11.21
N LEU A 124 9.27 -7.50 -11.50
CA LEU A 124 7.91 -7.57 -10.99
C LEU A 124 7.16 -8.78 -11.57
N SER A 125 7.34 -9.07 -12.85
CA SER A 125 6.78 -10.28 -13.48
C SER A 125 7.31 -11.55 -12.81
N SER A 126 8.60 -11.60 -12.49
CA SER A 126 9.22 -12.74 -11.79
C SER A 126 8.64 -12.93 -10.38
N ILE A 127 8.52 -11.85 -9.61
CA ILE A 127 7.93 -11.86 -8.26
C ILE A 127 6.48 -12.32 -8.31
N CYS A 128 5.66 -11.70 -9.17
CA CYS A 128 4.24 -12.04 -9.28
C CYS A 128 4.03 -13.48 -9.77
N SER A 129 4.84 -13.97 -10.69
CA SER A 129 4.82 -15.37 -11.15
C SER A 129 5.08 -16.35 -10.01
N GLU A 130 6.09 -16.09 -9.18
CA GLU A 130 6.41 -16.94 -8.02
C GLU A 130 5.31 -16.89 -6.94
N LEU A 131 4.64 -15.76 -6.79
CA LEU A 131 3.48 -15.59 -5.90
C LEU A 131 2.15 -16.10 -6.51
N GLY A 132 2.14 -16.54 -7.77
CA GLY A 132 0.92 -17.01 -8.45
C GLY A 132 -0.10 -15.91 -8.74
N ILE A 133 0.33 -14.66 -8.87
CA ILE A 133 -0.50 -13.47 -9.13
C ILE A 133 -0.07 -12.74 -10.40
N ALA A 134 -0.88 -11.79 -10.87
CA ALA A 134 -0.58 -11.01 -12.07
C ALA A 134 -0.10 -9.59 -11.71
N PRO A 135 0.99 -9.09 -12.33
CA PRO A 135 1.47 -7.74 -12.05
C PRO A 135 0.47 -6.68 -12.55
N LYS A 136 0.32 -5.59 -11.80
CA LYS A 136 -0.46 -4.43 -12.25
C LYS A 136 0.22 -3.76 -13.42
N THR A 137 -0.58 -3.19 -14.32
CA THR A 137 -0.07 -2.31 -15.37
C THR A 137 0.15 -0.89 -14.83
N VAL A 138 0.96 -0.10 -15.54
CA VAL A 138 1.14 1.32 -15.24
C VAL A 138 -0.20 2.07 -15.28
N SER A 139 -1.04 1.82 -16.29
CA SER A 139 -2.36 2.46 -16.44
C SER A 139 -3.30 2.12 -15.27
N HIS A 140 -3.31 0.87 -14.83
CA HIS A 140 -4.10 0.45 -13.68
C HIS A 140 -3.61 1.18 -12.40
N THR A 141 -2.29 1.22 -12.20
CA THR A 141 -1.67 1.90 -11.05
C THR A 141 -1.98 3.40 -11.03
N ARG A 142 -1.85 4.10 -12.17
CA ARG A 142 -2.19 5.53 -12.28
C ARG A 142 -3.66 5.80 -11.96
N ASN A 143 -4.57 4.94 -12.42
CA ASN A 143 -5.97 5.07 -12.10
C ASN A 143 -6.22 4.96 -10.59
N HIS A 144 -5.54 4.03 -9.91
CA HIS A 144 -5.61 3.88 -8.45
C HIS A 144 -5.06 5.09 -7.71
N LEU A 145 -3.87 5.57 -8.09
CA LEU A 145 -3.27 6.77 -7.50
C LEU A 145 -4.20 8.00 -7.65
N ARG A 146 -4.82 8.17 -8.82
CA ARG A 146 -5.79 9.24 -9.05
C ARG A 146 -7.01 9.14 -8.12
N ARG A 147 -7.53 7.92 -7.91
CA ARG A 147 -8.67 7.68 -7.01
C ARG A 147 -8.31 7.98 -5.56
N ALA A 148 -7.14 7.52 -5.10
CA ALA A 148 -6.63 7.80 -3.77
C ALA A 148 -6.46 9.31 -3.54
N ALA A 149 -5.86 10.03 -4.49
CA ALA A 149 -5.68 11.48 -4.42
C ALA A 149 -7.01 12.26 -4.40
N SER A 150 -8.07 11.70 -4.99
CA SER A 150 -9.42 12.29 -4.97
C SER A 150 -10.24 11.94 -3.73
N GLY A 151 -9.67 11.20 -2.77
CA GLY A 151 -10.37 10.73 -1.56
C GLY A 151 -11.50 9.73 -1.85
N LEU A 152 -11.49 9.09 -3.03
CA LEU A 152 -12.51 8.11 -3.39
C LEU A 152 -12.30 6.83 -2.58
N LYS A 153 -13.23 6.59 -1.67
CA LYS A 153 -13.32 5.35 -0.88
C LYS A 153 -13.49 4.15 -1.80
N VAL A 154 -12.84 3.04 -1.46
CA VAL A 154 -13.04 1.77 -2.16
C VAL A 154 -14.42 1.25 -1.80
N LEU A 155 -15.04 0.46 -2.67
CA LEU A 155 -16.41 -0.05 -2.47
C LEU A 155 -16.58 -0.79 -1.12
N ARG A 156 -15.52 -1.44 -0.63
CA ARG A 156 -15.47 -2.08 0.70
C ARG A 156 -15.61 -1.11 1.87
N ASP A 157 -15.21 0.14 1.71
CA ASP A 157 -15.24 1.17 2.76
C ASP A 157 -16.58 1.92 2.79
N LEU A 158 -17.52 1.54 1.92
CA LEU A 158 -18.87 2.08 1.89
C LEU A 158 -19.78 1.19 2.73
N PRO A 159 -20.35 1.70 3.84
CA PRO A 159 -21.36 0.95 4.58
C PRO A 159 -22.57 0.74 3.67
N ILE A 160 -22.92 -0.52 3.37
CA ILE A 160 -24.16 -0.84 2.68
C ILE A 160 -25.30 -0.61 3.67
N PRO A 161 -26.24 0.32 3.42
CA PRO A 161 -27.38 0.49 4.30
C PRO A 161 -28.24 -0.77 4.23
N THR A 162 -28.20 -1.60 5.28
CA THR A 162 -29.19 -2.67 5.43
C THR A 162 -30.50 -2.01 5.83
N ARG A 163 -31.50 -2.07 4.94
CA ARG A 163 -32.87 -1.66 5.27
C ARG A 163 -33.42 -2.64 6.30
N ASN A 164 -33.33 -2.27 7.57
CA ASN A 164 -33.97 -3.01 8.65
C ASN A 164 -35.48 -2.80 8.53
N ASN A 165 -36.18 -3.69 7.81
CA ASN A 165 -37.63 -3.62 7.64
C ASN A 165 -38.32 -4.22 8.90
N GLY A 166 -38.27 -3.49 10.00
CA GLY A 166 -39.02 -3.76 11.22
C GLY A 166 -40.08 -2.69 11.44
N GLY A 167 -41.34 -3.10 11.50
CA GLY A 167 -42.52 -2.25 11.78
C GLY A 167 -43.53 -2.36 10.63
N GLY A 168 -44.60 -3.15 10.71
CA GLY A 168 -45.52 -3.25 11.84
C GLY A 168 -46.52 -2.09 11.75
N GLY A 169 -47.54 -2.22 10.90
CA GLY A 169 -48.58 -1.23 10.71
C GLY A 169 -49.78 -1.85 10.03
N GLY A 170 -50.64 -2.50 10.82
CA GLY A 170 -51.95 -2.95 10.37
C GLY A 170 -52.86 -1.75 10.09
N TRP A 171 -53.69 -1.86 9.06
CA TRP A 171 -54.80 -0.96 8.81
C TRP A 171 -56.09 -1.73 9.09
N GLN A 172 -56.82 -1.27 10.11
CA GLN A 172 -58.28 -1.42 10.23
C GLN A 172 -58.94 -0.45 9.25
#